data_AF-A0A813JXE3-F1
#
_entry.id   AF-A0A813JXE3-F1
#
_cell.length_a   1.000
_cell.length_b   1.000
_cell.length_c   1.000
_cell.angle_alpha   90.00
_cell.angle_beta   90.00
_cell.angle_gamma   90.00
#
_symmetry.space_group_name_H-M   'P 1'
#
loop_
_entity.id
_entity.type
_entity.pdbx_description
1 polymer ?
#
loop_
_entity_poly.entity_id
_entity_poly.type
_entity_poly.pdbx_seq_one_letter_code
_entity_poly.pdbx_strand_id
1 'polypeptide(L)'
;CARPKLWRRGQLGISCDEPQQKQQQQQQHQQQQQQQELSRGTPGSQLFAEQVSHFRHCGHVTLRGLLGAEQVLALRQAVQSAKALKELSAKRHALRTALGMSWSEVSKTSTAEVEYLFDEQLRAGRGVSSFMQYFNLWRDSDAIRQIALSLGPAVSELLGSRRVQLYGDALFVKRPGDNGTDWHTDMEHVPLETDSFLTLWIPLQPVPAAEEGGSPLFFAGGSHLWTDAESHGAIDAGVLSVQCSGMLGLGDVSAHHGRTMHAAPELGEGVVEERWALALSYFASGALRASLAGQKQDQRHRRHGEIQDDSAASAAGNEEEKEEEDEERDSYQDWADDIPVGAEARHALLPEVPVAGDAFLLPQGAGLSTGPRPVEADLPGSWLIAKYKALLLQDWERLSEAEPLWLEALQGQRQHLGPRHRASLETATAYAQVLTELGRLDEAEALLREVISVSLRELGSWHRATLLSASALASLCEARGGPSLAEAEMLRRAVLEGFEAELGPQHPDTQDAE
;
A
#
# COMPACT_ATOMS: atom_id res chain seq x y z
N CYS A 1 36.88 -34.55 -52.07
CA CYS A 1 35.65 -34.42 -51.26
C CYS A 1 34.83 -33.28 -51.85
N ALA A 2 33.65 -33.60 -52.38
CA ALA A 2 32.97 -32.84 -53.42
C ALA A 2 31.83 -31.94 -52.90
N ARG A 3 31.68 -30.82 -53.63
CA ARG A 3 30.64 -29.78 -53.77
C ARG A 3 29.21 -29.97 -53.20
N PRO A 4 28.50 -28.84 -52.94
CA PRO A 4 27.17 -28.77 -52.31
C PRO A 4 26.01 -28.99 -53.31
N LYS A 5 24.82 -29.34 -52.80
CA LYS A 5 23.55 -29.40 -53.57
C LYS A 5 22.58 -28.30 -53.09
N LEU A 6 22.21 -27.44 -54.03
CA LEU A 6 21.09 -26.47 -54.01
C LEU A 6 19.74 -27.17 -54.14
N TRP A 7 18.69 -26.71 -53.43
CA TRP A 7 17.26 -26.63 -53.80
C TRP A 7 16.56 -25.72 -52.75
N ARG A 8 15.64 -24.78 -52.97
CA ARG A 8 15.06 -24.02 -54.10
C ARG A 8 14.34 -22.79 -53.49
N ARG A 9 14.31 -21.65 -54.21
CA ARG A 9 13.40 -20.51 -53.94
C ARG A 9 11.94 -20.91 -54.21
N GLY A 10 11.05 -20.61 -53.27
CA GLY A 10 9.61 -20.50 -53.47
C GLY A 10 9.13 -19.19 -52.85
N GLN A 11 8.53 -18.33 -53.67
CA GLN A 11 7.87 -17.09 -53.24
C GLN A 11 6.59 -17.44 -52.46
N LEU A 12 6.46 -16.90 -51.24
CA LEU A 12 5.19 -16.50 -50.66
C LEU A 12 5.45 -15.11 -50.05
N GLY A 13 4.87 -14.09 -50.69
CA GLY A 13 4.87 -12.73 -50.16
C GLY A 13 3.98 -12.70 -48.91
N ILE A 14 4.59 -12.42 -47.76
CA ILE A 14 3.88 -11.99 -46.57
C ILE A 14 4.48 -10.63 -46.24
N SER A 15 3.64 -9.60 -46.36
CA SER A 15 3.95 -8.22 -46.00
C SER A 15 4.47 -8.15 -44.57
N CYS A 16 5.66 -7.58 -44.36
CA CYS A 16 6.25 -7.37 -43.04
C CYS A 16 5.79 -6.05 -42.38
N ASP A 17 4.83 -5.32 -42.95
CA ASP A 17 4.53 -3.94 -42.54
C ASP A 17 3.31 -3.79 -41.60
N GLU A 18 2.50 -4.84 -41.41
CA GLU A 18 1.26 -4.76 -40.59
C GLU A 18 1.47 -4.66 -39.06
N PRO A 19 2.46 -5.33 -38.43
CA PRO A 19 2.69 -5.19 -36.99
C PRO A 19 3.21 -3.81 -36.62
N GLN A 20 4.10 -3.24 -37.45
CA GLN A 20 4.71 -1.93 -37.22
C GLN A 20 3.70 -0.80 -37.39
N GLN A 21 2.79 -0.88 -38.36
CA GLN A 21 1.73 0.12 -38.52
C GLN A 21 0.72 0.12 -37.37
N LYS A 22 0.35 -1.07 -36.85
CA LYS A 22 -0.52 -1.15 -35.66
C LYS A 22 0.16 -0.58 -34.42
N GLN A 23 1.44 -0.88 -34.23
CA GLN A 23 2.22 -0.38 -33.09
C GLN A 23 2.42 1.14 -33.17
N GLN A 24 2.65 1.68 -34.38
CA GLN A 24 2.78 3.11 -34.62
C GLN A 24 1.43 3.86 -34.48
N GLN A 25 0.31 3.26 -34.90
CA GLN A 25 -1.02 3.81 -34.65
C GLN A 25 -1.38 3.79 -33.16
N GLN A 26 -0.98 2.76 -32.43
CA GLN A 26 -1.22 2.65 -30.99
C GLN A 26 -0.39 3.69 -30.22
N GLN A 27 0.87 3.92 -30.60
CA GLN A 27 1.69 5.01 -30.07
C GLN A 27 1.15 6.41 -30.39
N GLN A 28 0.68 6.63 -31.62
CA GLN A 28 0.06 7.92 -31.99
C GLN A 28 -1.26 8.16 -31.25
N HIS A 29 -2.04 7.11 -31.00
CA HIS A 29 -3.28 7.19 -30.22
C HIS A 29 -2.99 7.50 -28.75
N GLN A 30 -1.97 6.88 -28.15
CA GLN A 30 -1.49 7.22 -26.80
C GLN A 30 -0.98 8.65 -26.72
N GLN A 31 -0.18 9.12 -27.69
CA GLN A 31 0.29 10.51 -27.72
C GLN A 31 -0.85 11.53 -27.88
N GLN A 32 -1.87 11.22 -28.68
CA GLN A 32 -3.04 12.10 -28.80
C GLN A 32 -3.90 12.12 -27.53
N GLN A 33 -4.06 10.99 -26.83
CA GLN A 33 -4.72 10.95 -25.52
C GLN A 33 -3.94 11.77 -24.49
N GLN A 34 -2.60 11.64 -24.46
CA GLN A 34 -1.72 12.41 -23.58
C GLN A 34 -1.82 13.92 -23.85
N GLN A 35 -1.86 14.34 -25.12
CA GLN A 35 -2.05 15.75 -25.51
C GLN A 35 -3.46 16.30 -25.20
N GLN A 36 -4.48 15.44 -25.24
CA GLN A 36 -5.84 15.80 -24.82
C GLN A 36 -5.98 15.91 -23.29
N GLU A 37 -5.20 15.15 -22.52
CA GLU A 37 -5.12 15.27 -21.06
C GLU A 37 -4.35 16.52 -20.62
N LEU A 38 -3.23 16.82 -21.29
CA LEU A 38 -2.43 18.05 -21.08
C LEU A 38 -3.19 19.35 -21.33
N SER A 39 -4.23 19.32 -22.19
CA SER A 39 -5.04 20.50 -22.54
C SER A 39 -6.27 20.71 -21.65
N ARG A 40 -6.51 19.83 -20.66
CA ARG A 40 -7.66 19.92 -19.73
C ARG A 40 -7.30 20.38 -18.31
N GLY A 41 -6.03 20.67 -18.03
CA GLY A 41 -5.57 21.08 -16.70
C GLY A 41 -5.98 22.50 -16.32
N THR A 42 -7.04 22.64 -15.52
CA THR A 42 -7.10 23.72 -14.53
C THR A 42 -6.41 23.19 -13.27
N PRO A 43 -5.42 23.88 -12.67
CA PRO A 43 -4.82 23.41 -11.42
C PRO A 43 -5.85 23.53 -10.29
N GLY A 44 -6.22 22.43 -9.65
CA GLY A 44 -7.14 22.48 -8.52
C GLY A 44 -7.69 21.13 -8.06
N SER A 45 -7.00 20.54 -7.08
CA SER A 45 -7.48 19.79 -5.89
C SER A 45 -8.53 18.66 -5.98
N GLN A 46 -9.27 18.46 -7.06
CA GLN A 46 -10.25 17.37 -7.16
C GLN A 46 -9.68 16.24 -8.00
N LEU A 47 -9.54 15.06 -7.39
CA LEU A 47 -9.27 13.86 -8.15
C LEU A 47 -10.53 13.46 -8.92
N PHE A 48 -10.33 12.84 -10.07
CA PHE A 48 -11.45 12.23 -10.78
C PHE A 48 -11.87 10.95 -10.05
N ALA A 49 -13.18 10.69 -9.99
CA ALA A 49 -13.72 9.48 -9.35
C ALA A 49 -13.08 8.18 -9.89
N GLU A 50 -12.68 8.16 -11.16
CA GLU A 50 -11.97 7.05 -11.79
C GLU A 50 -10.57 6.84 -11.20
N GLN A 51 -9.85 7.91 -10.84
CA GLN A 51 -8.52 7.81 -10.20
C GLN A 51 -8.62 7.25 -8.79
N VAL A 52 -9.60 7.71 -8.02
CA VAL A 52 -9.88 7.20 -6.67
C VAL A 52 -10.31 5.73 -6.73
N SER A 53 -11.19 5.38 -7.67
CA SER A 53 -11.62 4.01 -7.90
C SER A 53 -10.45 3.11 -8.31
N HIS A 54 -9.60 3.57 -9.22
CA HIS A 54 -8.39 2.87 -9.63
C HIS A 54 -7.44 2.63 -8.43
N PHE A 55 -7.19 3.66 -7.62
CA PHE A 55 -6.37 3.53 -6.42
C PHE A 55 -6.94 2.49 -5.45
N ARG A 56 -8.25 2.51 -5.17
CA ARG A 56 -8.88 1.51 -4.29
C ARG A 56 -8.76 0.08 -4.83
N HIS A 57 -8.81 -0.07 -6.15
CA HIS A 57 -8.74 -1.37 -6.83
C HIS A 57 -7.31 -1.90 -6.94
N CYS A 58 -6.38 -1.07 -7.43
CA CYS A 58 -5.01 -1.45 -7.73
C CYS A 58 -4.06 -1.23 -6.56
N GLY A 59 -4.44 -0.42 -5.57
CA GLY A 59 -3.57 0.01 -4.48
C GLY A 59 -2.56 1.08 -4.90
N HIS A 60 -2.56 1.51 -6.17
CA HIS A 60 -1.74 2.60 -6.66
C HIS A 60 -2.49 3.40 -7.73
N VAL A 61 -2.04 4.62 -7.98
CA VAL A 61 -2.53 5.47 -9.07
C VAL A 61 -1.45 6.49 -9.44
N THR A 62 -1.36 6.85 -10.73
CA THR A 62 -0.54 7.98 -11.16
C THR A 62 -1.38 9.22 -11.39
N LEU A 63 -1.05 10.30 -10.68
CA LEU A 63 -1.71 11.59 -10.71
C LEU A 63 -0.88 12.54 -11.56
N ARG A 64 -1.33 12.78 -12.80
CA ARG A 64 -0.61 13.62 -13.77
C ARG A 64 -0.76 15.09 -13.43
N GLY A 65 0.35 15.83 -13.37
CA GLY A 65 0.37 17.26 -13.10
C GLY A 65 -0.27 17.69 -11.77
N LEU A 66 -0.25 16.83 -10.75
CA LEU A 66 -0.79 17.13 -9.42
C LEU A 66 -0.11 18.36 -8.80
N LEU A 67 1.20 18.51 -9.03
CA LEU A 67 1.97 19.68 -8.62
C LEU A 67 2.20 20.61 -9.80
N GLY A 68 1.95 21.91 -9.59
CA GLY A 68 2.29 22.94 -10.57
C GLY A 68 3.80 23.13 -10.71
N ALA A 69 4.25 23.64 -11.85
CA ALA A 69 5.68 23.83 -12.15
C ALA A 69 6.44 24.66 -11.09
N GLU A 70 5.80 25.69 -10.53
CA GLU A 70 6.39 26.51 -9.46
C GLU A 70 6.57 25.72 -8.16
N GLN A 71 5.60 24.87 -7.80
CA GLN A 71 5.69 24.00 -6.61
C GLN A 71 6.81 22.99 -6.77
N VAL A 72 6.95 22.37 -7.95
CA VAL A 72 8.03 21.42 -8.24
C VAL A 72 9.41 22.08 -8.16
N LEU A 73 9.55 23.30 -8.70
CA LEU A 73 10.81 24.04 -8.63
C LEU A 73 11.17 24.42 -7.18
N ALA A 74 10.19 24.92 -6.43
CA ALA A 74 10.37 25.25 -5.02
C ALA A 74 10.75 24.01 -4.19
N LEU A 75 10.07 22.88 -4.43
CA LEU A 75 10.34 21.61 -3.77
C LEU A 75 11.77 21.14 -4.08
N ARG A 76 12.18 21.17 -5.34
CA ARG A 76 13.54 20.76 -5.75
C ARG A 76 14.62 21.60 -5.06
N GLN A 77 14.45 22.91 -5.01
CA GLN A 77 15.41 23.80 -4.35
C GLN A 77 15.46 23.53 -2.83
N ALA A 78 14.30 23.38 -2.20
CA ALA A 78 14.19 23.12 -0.77
C ALA A 78 14.81 21.77 -0.40
N VAL A 79 14.55 20.73 -1.19
CA VAL A 79 15.13 19.39 -1.01
C VAL A 79 16.64 19.41 -1.17
N GLN A 80 17.16 20.14 -2.18
CA GLN A 80 18.61 20.25 -2.37
C GLN A 80 19.31 20.88 -1.14
N SER A 81 18.73 21.93 -0.57
CA SER A 81 19.25 22.54 0.65
C SER A 81 19.15 21.62 1.88
N ALA A 82 18.01 20.96 2.07
CA ALA A 82 17.79 20.07 3.21
C ALA A 82 18.66 18.80 3.14
N LYS A 83 18.84 18.23 1.94
CA LYS A 83 19.74 17.08 1.68
C LYS A 83 21.16 17.36 2.17
N ALA A 84 21.69 18.54 1.86
CA ALA A 84 23.06 18.91 2.25
C ALA A 84 23.28 18.90 3.78
N LEU A 85 22.24 19.20 4.56
CA LEU A 85 22.28 19.15 6.03
C LEU A 85 22.22 17.71 6.57
N LYS A 86 21.67 16.77 5.81
CA LYS A 86 21.43 15.37 6.20
C LYS A 86 22.44 14.38 5.60
N GLU A 87 23.44 14.85 4.84
CA GLU A 87 24.39 14.01 4.11
C GLU A 87 25.11 12.97 5.00
N LEU A 88 25.59 13.39 6.18
CA LEU A 88 26.25 12.49 7.11
C LEU A 88 25.30 11.40 7.65
N SER A 89 24.05 11.77 7.98
CA SER A 89 23.03 10.83 8.45
C SER A 89 22.67 9.81 7.36
N ALA A 90 22.56 10.26 6.10
CA ALA A 90 22.29 9.39 4.97
C ALA A 90 23.42 8.39 4.71
N LYS A 91 24.69 8.83 4.78
CA LYS A 91 25.87 7.94 4.64
C LYS A 91 25.93 6.91 5.77
N ARG A 92 25.63 7.34 7.00
CA ARG A 92 25.53 6.45 8.16
C ARG A 92 24.48 5.36 7.92
N HIS A 93 23.27 5.73 7.50
CA HIS A 93 22.22 4.75 7.17
C HIS A 93 22.64 3.80 6.04
N ALA A 94 23.27 4.31 4.99
CA ALA A 94 23.75 3.47 3.88
C ALA A 94 24.80 2.45 4.35
N LEU A 95 25.78 2.87 5.16
CA LEU A 95 26.77 1.97 5.74
C LEU A 95 26.15 0.92 6.66
N ARG A 96 25.18 1.34 7.49
CA ARG A 96 24.42 0.44 8.36
C ARG A 96 23.82 -0.72 7.57
N THR A 97 23.13 -0.41 6.48
CA THR A 97 22.50 -1.41 5.62
C THR A 97 23.53 -2.24 4.86
N ALA A 98 24.58 -1.61 4.32
CA ALA A 98 25.60 -2.29 3.51
C ALA A 98 26.46 -3.28 4.31
N LEU A 99 26.79 -2.90 5.56
CA LEU A 99 27.72 -3.62 6.42
C LEU A 99 27.02 -4.39 7.54
N GLY A 100 25.69 -4.29 7.65
CA GLY A 100 24.93 -4.91 8.72
C GLY A 100 25.25 -4.36 10.12
N MET A 101 25.76 -3.13 10.20
CA MET A 101 26.09 -2.50 11.49
C MET A 101 24.80 -2.16 12.25
N SER A 102 24.89 -2.10 13.57
CA SER A 102 23.88 -1.49 14.43
C SER A 102 23.91 0.03 14.34
N TRP A 103 22.84 0.68 14.79
CA TRP A 103 22.81 2.14 14.92
C TRP A 103 23.82 2.66 15.94
N SER A 104 24.01 1.94 17.07
CA SER A 104 25.02 2.25 18.09
C SER A 104 26.44 2.32 17.49
N GLU A 105 26.81 1.32 16.68
CA GLU A 105 28.12 1.28 16.01
C GLU A 105 28.30 2.46 15.05
N VAL A 106 27.30 2.71 14.21
CA VAL A 106 27.36 3.78 13.18
C VAL A 106 27.31 5.18 13.80
N SER A 107 26.55 5.38 14.87
CA SER A 107 26.47 6.64 15.62
C SER A 107 27.79 7.00 16.30
N LYS A 108 28.48 5.99 16.86
CA LYS A 108 29.82 6.13 17.48
C LYS A 108 30.94 6.31 16.45
N THR A 109 30.70 5.95 15.18
CA THR A 109 31.67 6.10 14.09
C THR A 109 31.92 7.59 13.78
N SER A 110 33.20 7.97 13.73
CA SER A 110 33.59 9.35 13.46
C SER A 110 33.21 9.78 12.04
N THR A 111 32.98 11.08 11.81
CA THR A 111 32.63 11.59 10.48
C THR A 111 33.67 11.21 9.42
N ALA A 112 34.97 11.32 9.73
CA ALA A 112 36.03 10.99 8.77
C ALA A 112 36.04 9.50 8.41
N GLU A 113 35.71 8.64 9.37
CA GLU A 113 35.64 7.19 9.15
C GLU A 113 34.39 6.79 8.37
N VAL A 114 33.24 7.41 8.63
CA VAL A 114 32.02 7.25 7.79
C VAL A 114 32.32 7.61 6.34
N GLU A 115 32.98 8.76 6.12
CA GLU A 115 33.36 9.19 4.77
C GLU A 115 34.30 8.18 4.10
N TYR A 116 35.33 7.73 4.82
CA TYR A 116 36.28 6.73 4.31
C TYR A 116 35.60 5.40 3.95
N LEU A 117 34.80 4.84 4.87
CA LEU A 117 34.12 3.56 4.66
C LEU A 117 33.12 3.64 3.51
N PHE A 118 32.39 4.74 3.41
CA PHE A 118 31.43 4.95 2.34
C PHE A 118 32.12 5.01 0.97
N ASP A 119 33.20 5.78 0.88
CA ASP A 119 34.06 5.85 -0.31
C ASP A 119 34.68 4.50 -0.67
N GLU A 120 35.09 3.71 0.32
CA GLU A 120 35.65 2.37 0.11
C GLU A 120 34.59 1.43 -0.50
N GLN A 121 33.36 1.44 0.01
CA GLN A 121 32.27 0.64 -0.54
C GLN A 121 31.96 1.03 -1.99
N LEU A 122 31.98 2.33 -2.31
CA LEU A 122 31.81 2.81 -3.69
C LEU A 122 32.94 2.31 -4.61
N ARG A 123 34.21 2.39 -4.17
CA ARG A 123 35.36 1.91 -4.96
C ARG A 123 35.34 0.40 -5.17
N ALA A 124 34.80 -0.35 -4.21
CA ALA A 124 34.73 -1.81 -4.27
C ALA A 124 33.69 -2.31 -5.29
N GLY A 125 32.86 -1.44 -5.89
CA GLY A 125 31.80 -1.83 -6.82
C GLY A 125 30.74 -2.74 -6.17
N ARG A 126 30.76 -2.86 -4.84
CA ARG A 126 29.70 -3.50 -4.07
C ARG A 126 28.59 -2.48 -3.99
N GLY A 127 27.41 -2.79 -4.52
CA GLY A 127 26.24 -1.92 -4.45
C GLY A 127 25.99 -1.50 -3.00
N VAL A 128 26.47 -0.31 -2.63
CA VAL A 128 26.47 0.19 -1.25
C VAL A 128 25.05 0.27 -0.71
N SER A 129 24.08 0.42 -1.62
CA SER A 129 22.66 0.43 -1.33
C SER A 129 21.89 0.39 -2.65
N SER A 130 20.61 0.01 -2.62
CA SER A 130 19.71 0.28 -3.75
C SER A 130 19.51 1.78 -4.03
N PHE A 131 19.72 2.64 -3.02
CA PHE A 131 19.63 4.10 -3.09
C PHE A 131 20.06 4.74 -1.76
N MET A 132 20.46 6.02 -1.81
CA MET A 132 20.66 6.87 -0.62
C MET A 132 19.32 7.39 -0.09
N GLN A 133 19.18 7.44 1.24
CA GLN A 133 17.96 7.84 1.93
C GLN A 133 18.21 9.03 2.85
N TYR A 134 17.35 10.04 2.78
CA TYR A 134 17.38 11.21 3.66
C TYR A 134 15.97 11.37 4.22
N PHE A 135 15.84 11.34 5.54
CA PHE A 135 14.53 11.32 6.20
C PHE A 135 14.19 12.66 6.84
N ASN A 136 12.88 12.93 6.91
CA ASN A 136 12.28 14.02 7.66
C ASN A 136 12.80 15.42 7.27
N LEU A 137 13.05 15.66 5.97
CA LEU A 137 13.45 16.97 5.47
C LEU A 137 12.37 18.03 5.73
N TRP A 138 11.10 17.64 5.85
CA TRP A 138 9.97 18.50 6.22
C TRP A 138 10.15 19.16 7.59
N ARG A 139 10.94 18.53 8.49
CA ARG A 139 11.25 19.08 9.82
C ARG A 139 12.21 20.27 9.73
N ASP A 140 13.13 20.22 8.78
CA ASP A 140 14.19 21.21 8.58
C ASP A 140 13.86 22.24 7.48
N SER A 141 12.75 22.06 6.77
CA SER A 141 12.34 22.92 5.66
C SER A 141 10.85 23.23 5.66
N ASP A 142 10.52 24.49 5.96
CA ASP A 142 9.14 24.99 5.89
C ASP A 142 8.55 24.85 4.49
N ALA A 143 9.34 25.01 3.43
CA ALA A 143 8.87 24.87 2.06
C ALA A 143 8.40 23.43 1.76
N ILE A 144 9.17 22.42 2.21
CA ILE A 144 8.79 21.01 2.06
C ILE A 144 7.53 20.73 2.88
N ARG A 145 7.49 21.22 4.13
CA ARG A 145 6.33 21.06 5.02
C ARG A 145 5.06 21.64 4.43
N GLN A 146 5.11 22.87 3.92
CA GLN A 146 3.93 23.53 3.33
C GLN A 146 3.42 22.78 2.10
N ILE A 147 4.32 22.30 1.24
CA ILE A 147 3.92 21.50 0.07
C ILE A 147 3.29 20.18 0.51
N ALA A 148 3.88 19.47 1.47
CA ALA A 148 3.31 18.24 2.00
C ALA A 148 1.91 18.45 2.58
N LEU A 149 1.73 19.48 3.42
CA LEU A 149 0.41 19.80 3.97
C LEU A 149 -0.59 20.22 2.89
N SER A 150 -0.16 20.86 1.80
CA SER A 150 -1.06 21.24 0.70
C SER A 150 -1.64 20.04 -0.07
N LEU A 151 -1.03 18.86 0.02
CA LEU A 151 -1.45 17.65 -0.68
C LEU A 151 -2.51 16.83 0.08
N GLY A 152 -2.81 17.17 1.34
CA GLY A 152 -3.73 16.37 2.15
C GLY A 152 -5.15 16.21 1.61
N PRO A 153 -5.76 17.16 0.88
CA PRO A 153 -7.06 16.92 0.24
C PRO A 153 -7.03 15.73 -0.73
N ALA A 154 -6.00 15.62 -1.56
CA ALA A 154 -5.85 14.48 -2.49
C ALA A 154 -5.64 13.16 -1.72
N VAL A 155 -4.81 13.20 -0.67
CA VAL A 155 -4.57 12.03 0.21
C VAL A 155 -5.86 11.59 0.92
N SER A 156 -6.62 12.55 1.46
CA SER A 156 -7.90 12.34 2.13
C SER A 156 -8.90 11.67 1.19
N GLU A 157 -8.97 12.13 -0.06
CA GLU A 157 -9.85 11.54 -1.07
C GLU A 157 -9.44 10.10 -1.45
N LEU A 158 -8.14 9.84 -1.63
CA LEU A 158 -7.62 8.50 -1.93
C LEU A 158 -7.82 7.52 -0.78
N LEU A 159 -7.52 7.94 0.46
CA LEU A 159 -7.73 7.13 1.66
C LEU A 159 -9.21 7.00 2.05
N GLY A 160 -10.08 7.87 1.55
CA GLY A 160 -11.49 7.93 1.96
C GLY A 160 -11.67 8.40 3.42
N SER A 161 -10.69 9.09 4.00
CA SER A 161 -10.74 9.57 5.38
C SER A 161 -10.99 11.07 5.43
N ARG A 162 -11.82 11.54 6.36
CA ARG A 162 -12.07 12.97 6.60
C ARG A 162 -10.87 13.73 7.17
N ARG A 163 -9.93 13.03 7.80
CA ARG A 163 -8.71 13.63 8.37
C ARG A 163 -7.51 12.73 8.15
N VAL A 164 -6.40 13.36 7.76
CA VAL A 164 -5.12 12.70 7.50
C VAL A 164 -4.00 13.45 8.19
N GLN A 165 -2.95 12.73 8.57
CA GLN A 165 -1.75 13.26 9.18
C GLN A 165 -0.53 12.92 8.32
N LEU A 166 0.40 13.87 8.25
CA LEU A 166 1.72 13.62 7.65
C LEU A 166 2.54 12.77 8.63
N TYR A 167 2.93 11.57 8.20
CA TYR A 167 3.85 10.71 8.95
C TYR A 167 5.28 11.22 8.83
N GLY A 168 5.73 11.43 7.59
CA GLY A 168 7.09 11.89 7.31
C GLY A 168 7.39 11.95 5.82
N ASP A 169 8.63 12.33 5.52
CA ASP A 169 9.17 12.30 4.17
C ASP A 169 10.50 11.55 4.10
N ALA A 170 10.76 10.97 2.93
CA ALA A 170 12.04 10.37 2.59
C ALA A 170 12.44 10.77 1.17
N LEU A 171 13.60 11.42 1.04
CA LEU A 171 14.24 11.60 -0.26
C LEU A 171 15.03 10.33 -0.62
N PHE A 172 14.70 9.76 -1.77
CA PHE A 172 15.41 8.65 -2.38
C PHE A 172 16.28 9.15 -3.54
N VAL A 173 17.59 8.97 -3.40
CA VAL A 173 18.58 9.27 -4.45
C VAL A 173 19.18 7.96 -4.95
N LYS A 174 18.78 7.54 -6.16
CA LYS A 174 19.37 6.38 -6.84
C LYS A 174 20.47 6.83 -7.79
N ARG A 175 21.68 6.30 -7.64
CA ARG A 175 22.86 6.68 -8.43
C ARG A 175 23.10 5.67 -9.54
N PRO A 176 23.80 6.05 -10.62
CA PRO A 176 24.31 5.08 -11.59
C PRO A 176 25.10 3.97 -10.90
N GLY A 177 24.73 2.72 -11.16
CA GLY A 177 25.35 1.53 -10.55
C GLY A 177 24.79 1.10 -9.19
N ASP A 178 23.81 1.83 -8.63
CA ASP A 178 23.04 1.34 -7.48
C ASP A 178 22.06 0.22 -7.93
N ASN A 179 21.83 -0.76 -7.06
CA ASN A 179 20.97 -1.91 -7.34
C ASN A 179 19.48 -1.53 -7.53
N GLY A 180 18.71 -2.47 -8.05
CA GLY A 180 17.25 -2.46 -7.94
C GLY A 180 16.76 -2.34 -6.49
N THR A 181 15.58 -1.79 -6.33
CA THR A 181 14.80 -1.84 -5.09
C THR A 181 13.93 -3.08 -5.16
N ASP A 182 14.12 -4.00 -4.21
CA ASP A 182 13.36 -5.25 -4.14
C ASP A 182 11.88 -4.99 -3.80
N TRP A 183 11.04 -6.01 -4.03
CA TRP A 183 9.64 -5.98 -3.65
C TRP A 183 9.49 -5.86 -2.13
N HIS A 184 8.69 -4.90 -1.69
CA HIS A 184 8.36 -4.69 -0.28
C HIS A 184 7.05 -3.90 -0.14
N THR A 185 6.56 -3.78 1.09
CA THR A 185 5.50 -2.83 1.46
C THR A 185 6.05 -1.75 2.39
N ASP A 186 5.46 -0.55 2.35
CA ASP A 186 5.86 0.53 3.27
C ASP A 186 5.49 0.16 4.71
N MET A 187 4.35 -0.51 4.90
CA MET A 187 3.84 -0.88 6.22
C MET A 187 4.74 -1.84 6.99
N GLU A 188 5.60 -2.63 6.33
CA GLU A 188 6.64 -3.43 7.00
C GLU A 188 7.61 -2.57 7.82
N HIS A 189 7.75 -1.29 7.48
CA HIS A 189 8.73 -0.36 8.02
C HIS A 189 8.10 0.75 8.87
N VAL A 190 6.77 0.75 9.02
CA VAL A 190 6.01 1.80 9.71
C VAL A 190 5.48 1.23 11.02
N PRO A 191 5.76 1.84 12.18
CA PRO A 191 5.38 1.31 13.48
C PRO A 191 3.98 1.80 13.86
N LEU A 192 3.06 1.85 12.91
CA LEU A 192 1.69 2.31 13.12
C LEU A 192 0.73 1.13 13.05
N GLU A 193 -0.16 1.05 14.02
CA GLU A 193 -1.27 0.10 14.04
C GLU A 193 -2.39 0.64 13.16
N THR A 194 -2.18 0.63 11.84
CA THR A 194 -3.17 1.07 10.87
C THR A 194 -2.96 0.40 9.52
N ASP A 195 -4.05 0.07 8.84
CA ASP A 195 -4.01 -0.28 7.42
C ASP A 195 -4.26 0.95 6.52
N SER A 196 -4.62 2.11 7.09
CA SER A 196 -4.95 3.33 6.34
C SER A 196 -3.72 4.23 6.17
N PHE A 197 -2.78 3.78 5.34
CA PHE A 197 -1.52 4.46 5.07
C PHE A 197 -1.34 4.65 3.56
N LEU A 198 -0.76 5.77 3.15
CA LEU A 198 -0.55 6.11 1.75
C LEU A 198 0.75 6.89 1.58
N THR A 199 1.52 6.53 0.55
CA THR A 199 2.73 7.24 0.14
C THR A 199 2.52 7.92 -1.21
N LEU A 200 2.80 9.21 -1.27
CA LEU A 200 2.95 9.98 -2.50
C LEU A 200 4.44 10.00 -2.89
N TRP A 201 4.77 9.44 -4.04
CA TRP A 201 6.12 9.44 -4.58
C TRP A 201 6.25 10.50 -5.69
N ILE A 202 7.07 11.51 -5.41
CA ILE A 202 7.17 12.75 -6.20
C ILE A 202 8.56 12.81 -6.85
N PRO A 203 8.68 12.57 -8.16
CA PRO A 203 9.93 12.75 -8.87
C PRO A 203 10.32 14.24 -8.92
N LEU A 204 11.58 14.55 -8.58
CA LEU A 204 12.11 15.93 -8.61
C LEU A 204 12.69 16.34 -9.97
N GLN A 205 12.59 15.43 -10.93
CA GLN A 205 12.99 15.53 -12.33
C GLN A 205 12.24 14.47 -13.13
N PRO A 206 12.11 14.59 -14.47
CA PRO A 206 11.46 13.56 -15.27
C PRO A 206 12.09 12.19 -15.04
N VAL A 207 11.24 11.17 -14.90
CA VAL A 207 11.66 9.76 -14.79
C VAL A 207 11.25 9.07 -16.09
N PRO A 208 12.22 8.70 -16.94
CA PRO A 208 11.94 7.95 -18.16
C PRO A 208 11.26 6.61 -17.88
N ALA A 209 10.69 6.02 -18.92
CA ALA A 209 10.21 4.64 -18.82
C ALA A 209 11.38 3.68 -18.55
N ALA A 210 11.09 2.49 -17.99
CA ALA A 210 12.13 1.53 -17.63
C ALA A 210 12.92 1.05 -18.86
N GLU A 211 12.25 0.88 -20.00
CA GLU A 211 12.85 0.55 -21.30
C GLU A 211 13.79 1.63 -21.87
N GLU A 212 13.67 2.87 -21.38
CA GLU A 212 14.55 3.99 -21.71
C GLU A 212 15.69 4.16 -20.68
N GLY A 213 15.85 3.18 -19.78
CA GLY A 213 16.84 3.21 -18.70
C GLY A 213 16.41 4.02 -17.46
N GLY A 214 15.14 4.43 -17.39
CA GLY A 214 14.57 5.03 -16.20
C GLY A 214 14.39 4.04 -15.06
N SER A 215 14.10 4.56 -13.87
CA SER A 215 13.79 3.74 -12.69
C SER A 215 12.46 4.19 -12.06
N PRO A 216 11.33 3.96 -12.76
CA PRO A 216 9.97 4.20 -12.23
C PRO A 216 9.58 3.11 -11.22
N LEU A 217 8.51 3.35 -10.47
CA LEU A 217 7.95 2.35 -9.58
C LEU A 217 7.10 1.32 -10.35
N PHE A 218 7.25 0.07 -9.95
CA PHE A 218 6.41 -1.06 -10.32
C PHE A 218 5.57 -1.45 -9.11
N PHE A 219 4.31 -1.83 -9.35
CA PHE A 219 3.34 -2.17 -8.33
C PHE A 219 2.71 -3.51 -8.67
N ALA A 220 2.50 -4.36 -7.66
CA ALA A 220 1.64 -5.53 -7.81
C ALA A 220 0.20 -5.09 -7.53
N GLY A 221 -0.58 -4.89 -8.59
CA GLY A 221 -1.94 -4.38 -8.52
C GLY A 221 -2.84 -5.26 -7.66
N GLY A 222 -3.47 -4.66 -6.65
CA GLY A 222 -4.37 -5.35 -5.72
C GLY A 222 -3.68 -6.03 -4.53
N SER A 223 -2.35 -6.01 -4.45
CA SER A 223 -1.57 -6.62 -3.36
C SER A 223 -1.88 -6.03 -1.98
N HIS A 224 -2.39 -4.79 -1.90
CA HIS A 224 -2.77 -4.17 -0.62
C HIS A 224 -3.91 -4.91 0.10
N LEU A 225 -4.64 -5.77 -0.60
CA LEU A 225 -5.67 -6.64 -0.03
C LEU A 225 -5.15 -8.00 0.47
N TRP A 226 -3.85 -8.25 0.35
CA TRP A 226 -3.19 -9.51 0.69
C TRP A 226 -2.26 -9.32 1.89
N THR A 227 -1.79 -10.41 2.48
CA THR A 227 -0.65 -10.36 3.40
C THR A 227 0.67 -10.30 2.63
N ASP A 228 1.74 -9.84 3.27
CA ASP A 228 3.05 -9.65 2.60
C ASP A 228 3.61 -10.99 2.09
N ALA A 229 3.51 -12.06 2.90
CA ALA A 229 3.99 -13.40 2.54
C ALA A 229 3.23 -13.98 1.33
N GLU A 230 1.92 -13.78 1.28
CA GLU A 230 1.10 -14.24 0.15
C GLU A 230 1.37 -13.42 -1.11
N SER A 231 1.63 -12.12 -0.95
CA SER A 231 1.90 -11.24 -2.09
C SER A 231 3.19 -11.61 -2.80
N HIS A 232 4.26 -11.94 -2.07
CA HIS A 232 5.52 -12.41 -2.67
C HIS A 232 5.28 -13.66 -3.53
N GLY A 233 4.63 -14.69 -2.97
CA GLY A 233 4.31 -15.90 -3.70
C GLY A 233 3.36 -15.68 -4.88
N ALA A 234 2.41 -14.75 -4.76
CA ALA A 234 1.47 -14.41 -5.82
C ALA A 234 2.10 -13.59 -6.95
N ILE A 235 3.11 -12.77 -6.68
CA ILE A 235 3.91 -12.08 -7.70
C ILE A 235 4.72 -13.11 -8.49
N ASP A 236 5.45 -13.99 -7.80
CA ASP A 236 6.28 -15.03 -8.44
C ASP A 236 5.46 -16.02 -9.27
N ALA A 237 4.26 -16.35 -8.79
CA ALA A 237 3.32 -17.21 -9.52
C ALA A 237 2.57 -16.49 -10.65
N GLY A 238 2.75 -15.18 -10.83
CA GLY A 238 2.07 -14.38 -11.85
C GLY A 238 0.57 -14.21 -11.62
N VAL A 239 0.10 -14.38 -10.37
CA VAL A 239 -1.30 -14.23 -9.97
C VAL A 239 -1.67 -12.75 -9.86
N LEU A 240 -0.77 -11.92 -9.32
CA LEU A 240 -0.95 -10.48 -9.24
C LEU A 240 -0.44 -9.80 -10.51
N SER A 241 -1.22 -8.83 -11.01
CA SER A 241 -0.82 -8.05 -12.19
C SER A 241 0.26 -7.04 -11.81
N VAL A 242 1.46 -7.19 -12.35
CA VAL A 242 2.52 -6.19 -12.21
C VAL A 242 2.27 -5.02 -13.16
N GLN A 243 2.21 -3.82 -12.62
CA GLN A 243 1.89 -2.58 -13.32
C GLN A 243 3.00 -1.55 -13.09
N CYS A 244 3.44 -0.87 -14.14
CA CYS A 244 4.43 0.21 -14.03
C CYS A 244 3.72 1.56 -13.94
N SER A 245 4.24 2.49 -13.13
CA SER A 245 3.83 3.91 -13.16
C SER A 245 4.08 4.58 -14.53
N GLY A 246 4.95 3.97 -15.35
CA GLY A 246 5.37 4.48 -16.65
C GLY A 246 6.30 5.68 -16.52
N MET A 247 6.52 6.39 -17.63
CA MET A 247 7.25 7.66 -17.60
C MET A 247 6.50 8.68 -16.73
N LEU A 248 7.22 9.37 -15.84
CA LEU A 248 6.68 10.44 -15.00
C LEU A 248 7.30 11.78 -15.40
N GLY A 249 6.44 12.74 -15.75
CA GLY A 249 6.85 14.11 -16.05
C GLY A 249 7.04 14.96 -14.79
N LEU A 250 7.48 16.20 -14.98
CA LEU A 250 7.51 17.18 -13.88
C LEU A 250 6.09 17.45 -13.39
N GLY A 251 5.89 17.32 -12.08
CA GLY A 251 4.60 17.57 -11.44
C GLY A 251 3.67 16.35 -11.39
N ASP A 252 4.03 15.26 -12.08
CA ASP A 252 3.38 13.97 -11.89
C ASP A 252 3.74 13.39 -10.53
N VAL A 253 2.80 12.65 -9.93
CA VAL A 253 2.98 11.98 -8.64
C VAL A 253 2.40 10.59 -8.76
N SER A 254 3.13 9.55 -8.34
CA SER A 254 2.54 8.23 -8.14
C SER A 254 2.14 8.09 -6.67
N ALA A 255 0.91 7.67 -6.41
CA ALA A 255 0.42 7.36 -5.08
C ALA A 255 0.27 5.85 -4.93
N HIS A 256 0.67 5.29 -3.80
CA HIS A 256 0.42 3.88 -3.47
C HIS A 256 0.02 3.71 -2.01
N HIS A 257 -0.80 2.70 -1.76
CA HIS A 257 -1.23 2.28 -0.44
C HIS A 257 -0.06 1.67 0.32
N GLY A 258 0.00 1.83 1.63
CA GLY A 258 1.15 1.38 2.43
C GLY A 258 1.39 -0.13 2.37
N ARG A 259 0.35 -0.91 2.07
CA ARG A 259 0.40 -2.37 1.86
C ARG A 259 0.59 -2.79 0.40
N THR A 260 0.66 -1.85 -0.53
CA THR A 260 0.88 -2.20 -1.94
C THR A 260 2.34 -2.59 -2.13
N MET A 261 2.53 -3.84 -2.56
CA MET A 261 3.83 -4.34 -2.93
C MET A 261 4.35 -3.56 -4.13
N HIS A 262 5.57 -3.05 -3.98
CA HIS A 262 6.19 -2.24 -5.00
C HIS A 262 7.71 -2.45 -5.05
N ALA A 263 8.27 -2.15 -6.22
CA ALA A 263 9.69 -2.31 -6.52
C ALA A 263 10.13 -1.25 -7.52
N ALA A 264 11.43 -1.10 -7.73
CA ALA A 264 11.98 -0.22 -8.76
C ALA A 264 13.25 -0.82 -9.35
N PRO A 265 13.46 -0.79 -10.67
CA PRO A 265 14.68 -1.35 -11.24
C PRO A 265 15.90 -0.49 -10.88
N GLU A 266 17.08 -0.99 -11.20
CA GLU A 266 18.29 -0.15 -11.29
C GLU A 266 18.14 0.91 -12.39
N LEU A 267 19.07 1.88 -12.43
CA LEU A 267 19.16 2.78 -13.57
C LEU A 267 19.78 2.04 -14.75
N GLY A 268 19.26 2.28 -15.95
CA GLY A 268 19.72 1.59 -17.16
C GLY A 268 21.18 1.90 -17.51
N GLU A 269 21.79 1.00 -18.28
CA GLU A 269 23.17 1.18 -18.76
C GLU A 269 23.34 2.51 -19.51
N GLY A 270 24.39 3.27 -19.14
CA GLY A 270 24.72 4.56 -19.78
C GLY A 270 24.00 5.77 -19.17
N VAL A 271 23.10 5.58 -18.20
CA VAL A 271 22.58 6.69 -17.39
C VAL A 271 23.69 7.18 -16.46
N VAL A 272 23.99 8.47 -16.52
CA VAL A 272 25.06 9.11 -15.73
C VAL A 272 24.54 10.05 -14.64
N GLU A 273 23.24 10.37 -14.67
CA GLU A 273 22.58 11.26 -13.72
C GLU A 273 21.90 10.48 -12.60
N GLU A 274 21.86 11.05 -11.40
CA GLU A 274 21.12 10.47 -10.27
C GLU A 274 19.61 10.64 -10.44
N ARG A 275 18.81 9.69 -9.93
CA ARG A 275 17.35 9.78 -9.84
C ARG A 275 16.90 10.19 -8.45
N TRP A 276 16.31 11.38 -8.35
CA TRP A 276 15.80 11.96 -7.10
C TRP A 276 14.28 11.89 -7.06
N ALA A 277 13.74 11.33 -5.99
CA ALA A 277 12.31 11.34 -5.72
C ALA A 277 12.03 11.50 -4.23
N LEU A 278 11.07 12.37 -3.90
CA LEU A 278 10.62 12.61 -2.54
C LEU A 278 9.36 11.79 -2.29
N ALA A 279 9.42 10.86 -1.34
CA ALA A 279 8.24 10.20 -0.82
C ALA A 279 7.67 10.99 0.35
N LEU A 280 6.37 11.24 0.32
CA LEU A 280 5.60 11.84 1.42
C LEU A 280 4.57 10.82 1.86
N SER A 281 4.65 10.40 3.13
CA SER A 281 3.78 9.36 3.66
C SER A 281 2.77 9.93 4.64
N TYR A 282 1.54 9.44 4.55
CA TYR A 282 0.40 9.91 5.31
C TYR A 282 -0.39 8.74 5.86
N PHE A 283 -1.14 9.00 6.92
CA PHE A 283 -2.06 8.03 7.50
C PHE A 283 -3.38 8.70 7.89
N ALA A 284 -4.45 7.92 7.97
CA ALA A 284 -5.71 8.40 8.50
C ALA A 284 -5.57 8.72 9.99
N SER A 285 -6.09 9.87 10.42
CA SER A 285 -5.97 10.30 11.82
C SER A 285 -6.56 9.27 12.79
N GLY A 286 -5.88 9.04 13.92
CA GLY A 286 -6.31 8.10 14.96
C GLY A 286 -5.47 6.81 15.04
N ALA A 287 -4.50 6.60 14.14
CA ALA A 287 -3.56 5.49 14.26
C ALA A 287 -2.69 5.60 15.53
N LEU A 288 -2.46 4.47 16.19
CA LEU A 288 -1.57 4.34 17.35
C LEU A 288 -0.19 3.85 16.93
N ARG A 289 0.84 4.15 17.73
CA ARG A 289 2.17 3.56 17.56
C ARG A 289 2.18 2.14 18.14
N ALA A 290 2.62 1.17 17.35
CA ALA A 290 2.82 -0.20 17.80
C ALA A 290 3.84 -0.27 18.94
N SER A 291 3.57 -1.10 19.96
CA SER A 291 4.54 -1.30 21.05
C SER A 291 5.80 -2.04 20.53
N LEU A 292 6.98 -1.60 20.97
CA LEU A 292 8.27 -2.20 20.59
C LEU A 292 8.38 -3.69 20.98
N ALA A 293 7.66 -4.13 22.02
CA ALA A 293 7.63 -5.53 22.45
C ALA A 293 6.88 -6.47 21.49
N GLY A 294 5.82 -5.98 20.84
CA GLY A 294 5.05 -6.76 19.85
C GLY A 294 5.81 -6.98 18.54
N GLN A 295 6.70 -6.05 18.17
CA GLN A 295 7.53 -6.15 16.96
C GLN A 295 8.54 -7.30 17.04
N LYS A 296 9.11 -7.59 18.22
CA LYS A 296 10.07 -8.72 18.40
C LYS A 296 9.39 -10.09 18.20
N GLN A 297 8.12 -10.24 18.59
CA GLN A 297 7.40 -11.51 18.46
C GLN A 297 6.95 -11.76 17.01
N ASP A 298 6.52 -10.71 16.31
CA ASP A 298 6.07 -10.81 14.93
C ASP A 298 7.26 -10.92 13.93
N GLN A 299 8.36 -10.19 14.15
CA GLN A 299 9.57 -10.33 13.32
C GLN A 299 10.30 -11.67 13.53
N ARG A 300 10.32 -12.22 14.77
CA ARG A 300 10.87 -13.56 15.04
C ARG A 300 10.01 -14.66 14.42
N HIS A 301 8.68 -14.56 14.48
CA HIS A 301 7.80 -15.50 13.78
C HIS A 301 7.90 -15.41 12.26
N ARG A 302 8.13 -14.22 11.69
CA ARG A 302 8.27 -14.02 10.24
C ARG A 302 9.63 -14.44 9.66
N ARG A 303 10.73 -14.41 10.45
CA ARG A 303 12.05 -14.90 10.02
C ARG A 303 12.28 -16.40 10.25
N HIS A 304 11.71 -16.98 11.31
CA HIS A 304 11.91 -18.40 11.66
C HIS A 304 10.77 -19.29 11.17
N GLY A 305 10.47 -19.21 9.87
CA GLY A 305 9.71 -20.24 9.16
C GLY A 305 10.47 -21.56 8.97
N GLU A 306 11.73 -21.64 9.39
CA GLU A 306 12.51 -22.87 9.39
C GLU A 306 13.27 -23.07 10.70
N ILE A 307 13.10 -24.28 11.25
CA ILE A 307 13.77 -24.93 12.40
C ILE A 307 13.11 -24.68 13.78
N GLN A 308 12.35 -25.69 14.22
CA GLN A 308 12.06 -25.97 15.62
C GLN A 308 13.34 -26.47 16.30
N ASP A 309 13.75 -25.88 17.42
CA ASP A 309 14.33 -26.67 18.50
C ASP A 309 14.10 -26.01 19.87
N ASP A 310 13.69 -26.85 20.82
CA ASP A 310 13.50 -26.52 22.24
C ASP A 310 14.86 -26.48 22.95
N SER A 311 15.11 -25.48 23.79
CA SER A 311 15.69 -25.72 25.14
C SER A 311 15.86 -24.44 25.97
N ALA A 312 15.71 -24.62 27.28
CA ALA A 312 15.78 -23.62 28.32
C ALA A 312 17.20 -23.38 28.85
N ALA A 313 17.54 -22.12 29.17
CA ALA A 313 18.56 -21.70 30.17
C ALA A 313 18.44 -20.17 30.39
N SER A 314 17.85 -19.69 31.49
CA SER A 314 18.46 -19.36 32.80
C SER A 314 19.10 -17.96 32.90
N ALA A 315 18.32 -17.01 33.40
CA ALA A 315 18.61 -16.06 34.50
C ALA A 315 20.02 -15.41 34.64
N ALA A 316 20.71 -15.12 33.54
CA ALA A 316 21.89 -14.23 33.50
C ALA A 316 21.71 -13.03 32.54
N GLY A 317 20.55 -12.88 31.91
CA GLY A 317 20.30 -11.91 30.84
C GLY A 317 19.99 -10.47 31.27
N ASN A 318 19.73 -10.20 32.56
CA ASN A 318 19.13 -8.91 32.96
C ASN A 318 20.03 -7.66 32.88
N GLU A 319 21.34 -7.80 32.65
CA GLU A 319 22.25 -6.63 32.47
C GLU A 319 22.62 -6.43 30.99
N GLU A 320 22.86 -7.51 30.22
CA GLU A 320 23.02 -7.46 28.76
C GLU A 320 21.70 -7.09 28.05
N GLU A 321 20.55 -7.56 28.53
CA GLU A 321 19.23 -7.17 28.00
C GLU A 321 18.92 -5.69 28.26
N LYS A 322 19.48 -5.12 29.33
CA LYS A 322 19.30 -3.69 29.67
C LYS A 322 20.21 -2.78 28.85
N GLU A 323 21.44 -3.23 28.59
CA GLU A 323 22.34 -2.54 27.65
C GLU A 323 21.84 -2.69 26.21
N GLU A 324 21.28 -3.84 25.79
CA GLU A 324 20.58 -3.98 24.51
C GLU A 324 19.32 -3.09 24.42
N GLU A 325 18.53 -2.96 25.51
CA GLU A 325 17.36 -2.06 25.58
C GLU A 325 17.73 -0.57 25.49
N ASP A 326 18.84 -0.16 26.09
CA ASP A 326 19.36 1.22 26.01
C ASP A 326 20.13 1.48 24.69
N GLU A 327 20.72 0.45 24.07
CA GLU A 327 21.40 0.50 22.76
C GLU A 327 20.43 0.45 21.57
N GLU A 328 19.28 -0.23 21.68
CA GLU A 328 18.18 -0.20 20.70
C GLU A 328 17.35 1.09 20.78
N ARG A 329 17.49 1.86 21.86
CA ARG A 329 16.93 3.21 21.95
C ARG A 329 17.48 4.08 20.81
N ASP A 330 18.74 3.94 20.43
CA ASP A 330 19.36 4.76 19.38
C ASP A 330 19.06 4.27 17.95
N SER A 331 18.24 3.22 17.82
CA SER A 331 18.00 2.48 16.59
C SER A 331 16.63 2.79 16.03
N TYR A 332 16.59 3.61 14.97
CA TYR A 332 15.42 4.21 14.32
C TYR A 332 14.80 5.46 14.98
N GLN A 333 15.11 5.84 16.23
CA GLN A 333 14.31 6.80 17.04
C GLN A 333 14.04 8.24 16.55
N ASP A 334 14.56 8.72 15.42
CA ASP A 334 14.17 10.05 14.89
C ASP A 334 12.74 10.07 14.26
N TRP A 335 12.15 8.90 14.03
CA TRP A 335 10.81 8.69 13.44
C TRP A 335 9.61 8.85 14.38
N ALA A 336 9.73 8.54 15.67
CA ALA A 336 8.55 8.13 16.46
C ALA A 336 8.47 8.74 17.86
N ASP A 337 9.40 9.60 18.24
CA ASP A 337 9.35 10.34 19.52
C ASP A 337 8.15 11.31 19.58
N ASP A 338 7.59 11.68 18.43
CA ASP A 338 6.39 12.50 18.33
C ASP A 338 5.09 11.70 18.29
N ILE A 339 5.15 10.36 18.13
CA ILE A 339 3.96 9.51 18.07
C ILE A 339 3.79 8.80 19.42
N PRO A 340 2.72 9.11 20.16
CA PRO A 340 2.51 8.60 21.50
C PRO A 340 2.51 7.06 21.58
N VAL A 341 3.23 6.51 22.57
CA VAL A 341 3.27 5.08 22.87
C VAL A 341 2.10 4.72 23.78
N GLY A 342 1.22 3.83 23.32
CA GLY A 342 0.09 3.34 24.11
C GLY A 342 -1.03 4.36 24.34
N ALA A 343 -2.12 3.92 24.97
CA ALA A 343 -3.39 4.64 25.10
C ALA A 343 -3.35 5.94 25.94
N GLU A 344 -2.23 6.28 26.59
CA GLU A 344 -2.17 7.39 27.56
C GLU A 344 -1.49 8.69 27.06
N ALA A 345 -0.79 8.69 25.92
CA ALA A 345 -0.06 9.89 25.51
C ALA A 345 -0.90 10.81 24.59
N ARG A 346 -1.81 11.57 25.21
CA ARG A 346 -2.81 12.42 24.53
C ARG A 346 -2.34 13.79 24.01
N HIS A 347 -1.03 14.10 23.88
CA HIS A 347 -0.62 15.49 23.64
C HIS A 347 0.54 15.79 22.64
N ALA A 348 1.05 14.82 21.88
CA ALA A 348 1.92 15.11 20.73
C ALA A 348 1.19 14.76 19.43
N LEU A 349 0.46 15.72 18.87
CA LEU A 349 -0.27 15.51 17.61
C LEU A 349 0.61 15.97 16.44
N LEU A 350 0.99 15.02 15.57
CA LEU A 350 1.50 15.33 14.22
C LEU A 350 0.54 16.29 13.51
N PRO A 351 1.05 17.19 12.64
CA PRO A 351 0.22 18.22 12.02
C PRO A 351 -0.97 17.60 11.27
N GLU A 352 -2.19 17.91 11.72
CA GLU A 352 -3.42 17.57 11.01
C GLU A 352 -3.53 18.42 9.74
N VAL A 353 -3.93 17.81 8.63
CA VAL A 353 -4.15 18.54 7.38
C VAL A 353 -5.62 18.99 7.28
N PRO A 354 -5.91 20.30 7.11
CA PRO A 354 -7.29 20.79 6.98
C PRO A 354 -7.92 20.34 5.65
N VAL A 355 -9.15 19.83 5.71
CA VAL A 355 -9.96 19.42 4.54
C VAL A 355 -11.05 20.47 4.28
N ALA A 356 -11.24 20.86 3.02
CA ALA A 356 -12.25 21.84 2.62
C ALA A 356 -13.67 21.25 2.72
N GLY A 357 -14.60 22.01 3.33
CA GLY A 357 -15.98 21.62 3.57
C GLY A 357 -16.93 21.79 2.37
N ASP A 358 -17.90 20.87 2.31
CA ASP A 358 -19.22 20.89 1.66
C ASP A 358 -19.41 21.62 0.32
N ALA A 359 -19.45 20.84 -0.77
CA ALA A 359 -20.39 21.00 -1.90
C ALA A 359 -20.28 19.81 -2.87
N PHE A 360 -21.04 18.72 -2.61
CA PHE A 360 -21.19 17.61 -3.54
C PHE A 360 -22.28 17.97 -4.57
N LEU A 361 -21.89 18.35 -5.78
CA LEU A 361 -22.80 18.54 -6.92
C LEU A 361 -22.43 17.56 -8.03
N LEU A 362 -23.26 16.54 -8.21
CA LEU A 362 -23.15 15.50 -9.24
C LEU A 362 -23.60 16.01 -10.62
N PRO A 363 -22.94 15.63 -11.72
CA PRO A 363 -23.55 15.63 -13.05
C PRO A 363 -24.33 14.32 -13.27
N GLN A 364 -25.59 14.45 -13.68
CA GLN A 364 -26.44 13.33 -14.09
C GLN A 364 -26.13 12.86 -15.52
N GLY A 365 -26.09 11.53 -15.69
CA GLY A 365 -26.68 10.84 -16.85
C GLY A 365 -25.76 10.48 -18.02
N ALA A 366 -25.51 9.18 -18.19
CA ALA A 366 -25.47 8.51 -19.51
C ALA A 366 -25.70 7.00 -19.33
N GLY A 367 -26.73 6.48 -19.99
CA GLY A 367 -27.18 5.09 -19.86
C GLY A 367 -26.24 4.06 -20.49
N LEU A 368 -26.12 2.90 -19.83
CA LEU A 368 -25.39 1.74 -20.33
C LEU A 368 -26.37 0.70 -20.88
N SER A 369 -26.14 0.32 -22.12
CA SER A 369 -26.84 -0.73 -22.86
C SER A 369 -26.56 -2.11 -22.26
N THR A 370 -27.61 -2.90 -22.06
CA THR A 370 -27.58 -4.28 -21.58
C THR A 370 -27.37 -5.26 -22.73
N GLY A 371 -26.46 -6.22 -22.53
CA GLY A 371 -26.32 -7.41 -23.36
C GLY A 371 -25.41 -8.42 -22.66
N PRO A 372 -25.82 -9.70 -22.49
CA PRO A 372 -25.04 -10.67 -21.75
C PRO A 372 -23.94 -11.26 -22.64
N ARG A 373 -22.73 -11.42 -22.08
CA ARG A 373 -21.73 -12.36 -22.60
C ARG A 373 -21.36 -13.38 -21.52
N PRO A 374 -21.04 -14.63 -21.92
CA PRO A 374 -21.04 -15.77 -21.02
C PRO A 374 -19.79 -15.79 -20.14
N VAL A 375 -19.97 -16.43 -18.99
CA VAL A 375 -19.04 -16.64 -17.89
C VAL A 375 -17.85 -17.51 -18.32
N GLU A 376 -16.63 -16.96 -18.27
CA GLU A 376 -15.39 -17.74 -18.18
C GLU A 376 -14.96 -17.77 -16.70
N ALA A 377 -15.52 -18.74 -15.97
CA ALA A 377 -15.07 -19.11 -14.64
C ALA A 377 -13.86 -20.03 -14.78
N ASP A 378 -12.65 -19.48 -14.62
CA ASP A 378 -11.45 -20.16 -14.06
C ASP A 378 -10.18 -19.29 -14.19
N LEU A 379 -10.28 -18.00 -13.83
CA LEU A 379 -9.09 -17.16 -13.59
C LEU A 379 -9.17 -16.56 -12.17
N PRO A 380 -8.07 -16.55 -11.38
CA PRO A 380 -8.02 -15.95 -10.05
C PRO A 380 -8.48 -14.49 -9.95
N GLY A 381 -8.59 -13.75 -11.07
CA GLY A 381 -9.11 -12.39 -11.12
C GLY A 381 -10.63 -12.25 -11.25
N SER A 382 -11.35 -13.32 -11.63
CA SER A 382 -12.80 -13.27 -11.90
C SER A 382 -13.62 -12.96 -10.64
N TRP A 383 -13.34 -13.67 -9.54
CA TRP A 383 -14.02 -13.47 -8.26
C TRP A 383 -13.67 -12.14 -7.59
N LEU A 384 -12.48 -11.60 -7.87
CA LEU A 384 -12.05 -10.30 -7.35
C LEU A 384 -12.82 -9.18 -8.05
N ILE A 385 -12.96 -9.24 -9.38
CA ILE A 385 -13.82 -8.33 -10.16
C ILE A 385 -15.27 -8.41 -9.68
N ALA A 386 -15.78 -9.62 -9.44
CA ALA A 386 -17.13 -9.82 -8.91
C ALA A 386 -17.29 -9.15 -7.52
N LYS A 387 -16.33 -9.35 -6.60
CA LYS A 387 -16.31 -8.71 -5.27
C LYS A 387 -16.40 -7.20 -5.36
N TYR A 388 -15.56 -6.58 -6.18
CA TYR A 388 -15.53 -5.12 -6.32
C TYR A 388 -16.79 -4.56 -6.96
N LYS A 389 -17.32 -5.24 -7.97
CA LYS A 389 -18.59 -4.83 -8.59
C LYS A 389 -19.75 -4.97 -7.59
N ALA A 390 -19.72 -5.99 -6.74
CA ALA A 390 -20.72 -6.19 -5.69
C ALA A 390 -20.68 -5.04 -4.65
N LEU A 391 -19.48 -4.65 -4.20
CA LEU A 391 -19.27 -3.49 -3.32
C LEU A 391 -19.86 -2.21 -3.91
N LEU A 392 -19.51 -1.89 -5.17
CA LEU A 392 -20.04 -0.68 -5.84
C LEU A 392 -21.56 -0.69 -5.98
N LEU A 393 -22.15 -1.87 -6.24
CA LEU A 393 -23.60 -2.00 -6.34
C LEU A 393 -24.28 -1.88 -4.97
N GLN A 394 -23.65 -2.34 -3.90
CA GLN A 394 -24.13 -2.17 -2.53
C GLN A 394 -24.11 -0.69 -2.12
N ASP A 395 -23.03 0.05 -2.43
CA ASP A 395 -22.93 1.50 -2.21
C ASP A 395 -24.01 2.30 -2.97
N TRP A 396 -24.50 1.76 -4.08
CA TRP A 396 -25.60 2.32 -4.87
C TRP A 396 -26.98 1.77 -4.46
N GLU A 397 -27.09 1.05 -3.35
CA GLU A 397 -28.32 0.40 -2.86
C GLU A 397 -28.95 -0.60 -3.85
N ARG A 398 -28.17 -1.11 -4.81
CA ARG A 398 -28.59 -2.08 -5.85
C ARG A 398 -28.35 -3.52 -5.40
N LEU A 399 -28.89 -3.87 -4.24
CA LEU A 399 -28.61 -5.12 -3.52
C LEU A 399 -28.93 -6.40 -4.32
N SER A 400 -30.03 -6.41 -5.09
CA SER A 400 -30.40 -7.56 -5.92
C SER A 400 -29.41 -7.82 -7.07
N GLU A 401 -28.63 -6.82 -7.48
CA GLU A 401 -27.56 -6.98 -8.47
C GLU A 401 -26.21 -7.32 -7.81
N ALA A 402 -26.00 -6.88 -6.56
CA ALA A 402 -24.80 -7.18 -5.78
C ALA A 402 -24.76 -8.64 -5.30
N GLU A 403 -25.91 -9.22 -4.91
CA GLU A 403 -26.03 -10.58 -4.37
C GLU A 403 -25.34 -11.68 -5.21
N PRO A 404 -25.61 -11.82 -6.53
CA PRO A 404 -24.99 -12.90 -7.30
C PRO A 404 -23.48 -12.70 -7.46
N LEU A 405 -23.00 -11.46 -7.43
CA LEU A 405 -21.59 -11.12 -7.52
C LEU A 405 -20.85 -11.37 -6.22
N TRP A 406 -21.49 -11.11 -5.07
CA TRP A 406 -20.96 -11.50 -3.76
C TRP A 406 -20.88 -13.03 -3.62
N LEU A 407 -21.87 -13.76 -4.14
CA LEU A 407 -21.84 -15.23 -4.17
C LEU A 407 -20.71 -15.75 -5.06
N GLU A 408 -20.56 -15.20 -6.26
CA GLU A 408 -19.45 -15.53 -7.19
C GLU A 408 -18.09 -15.24 -6.55
N ALA A 409 -17.94 -14.07 -5.92
CA ALA A 409 -16.75 -13.67 -5.18
C ALA A 409 -16.39 -14.67 -4.07
N LEU A 410 -17.39 -15.04 -3.26
CA LEU A 410 -17.21 -15.97 -2.16
C LEU A 410 -16.82 -17.37 -2.66
N GLN A 411 -17.47 -17.87 -3.71
CA GLN A 411 -17.17 -19.18 -4.28
C GLN A 411 -15.74 -19.23 -4.83
N GLY A 412 -15.34 -18.20 -5.60
CA GLY A 412 -13.99 -18.12 -6.14
C GLY A 412 -12.93 -18.01 -5.04
N GLN A 413 -13.15 -17.18 -4.02
CA GLN A 413 -12.22 -17.09 -2.89
C GLN A 413 -12.14 -18.39 -2.09
N ARG A 414 -13.26 -19.06 -1.83
CA ARG A 414 -13.25 -20.38 -1.15
C ARG A 414 -12.51 -21.44 -1.95
N GLN A 415 -12.59 -21.40 -3.28
CA GLN A 415 -11.88 -22.33 -4.15
C GLN A 415 -10.38 -22.05 -4.21
N HIS A 416 -9.97 -20.78 -4.27
CA HIS A 416 -8.58 -20.39 -4.52
C HIS A 416 -7.77 -20.14 -3.25
N LEU A 417 -8.36 -19.47 -2.26
CA LEU A 417 -7.74 -19.13 -0.97
C LEU A 417 -8.09 -20.15 0.12
N GLY A 418 -9.20 -20.86 -0.06
CA GLY A 418 -9.74 -21.79 0.92
C GLY A 418 -10.82 -21.15 1.80
N PRO A 419 -11.71 -21.97 2.40
CA PRO A 419 -12.84 -21.48 3.20
C PRO A 419 -12.46 -20.90 4.56
N ARG A 420 -11.24 -21.16 5.03
CA ARG A 420 -10.73 -20.65 6.32
C ARG A 420 -9.90 -19.38 6.18
N HIS A 421 -9.62 -18.96 4.95
CA HIS A 421 -8.80 -17.79 4.69
C HIS A 421 -9.53 -16.52 5.11
N ARG A 422 -8.80 -15.56 5.72
CA ARG A 422 -9.37 -14.29 6.22
C ARG A 422 -10.22 -13.56 5.18
N ALA A 423 -9.70 -13.37 3.97
CA ALA A 423 -10.45 -12.70 2.90
C ALA A 423 -11.74 -13.44 2.50
N SER A 424 -11.77 -14.77 2.57
CA SER A 424 -12.98 -15.58 2.32
C SER A 424 -14.01 -15.40 3.43
N LEU A 425 -13.57 -15.26 4.68
CA LEU A 425 -14.42 -15.04 5.86
C LEU A 425 -15.02 -13.61 5.85
N GLU A 426 -14.24 -12.61 5.46
CA GLU A 426 -14.72 -11.23 5.30
C GLU A 426 -15.75 -11.11 4.17
N THR A 427 -15.49 -11.73 3.02
CA THR A 427 -16.44 -11.77 1.89
C THR A 427 -17.71 -12.55 2.25
N ALA A 428 -17.61 -13.63 3.03
CA ALA A 428 -18.78 -14.35 3.53
C ALA A 428 -19.62 -13.48 4.46
N THR A 429 -18.99 -12.66 5.31
CA THR A 429 -19.68 -11.70 6.18
C THR A 429 -20.41 -10.63 5.37
N ALA A 430 -19.75 -10.04 4.37
CA ALA A 430 -20.36 -9.04 3.49
C ALA A 430 -21.54 -9.61 2.68
N TYR A 431 -21.39 -10.84 2.16
CA TYR A 431 -22.49 -11.54 1.48
C TYR A 431 -23.68 -11.78 2.43
N ALA A 432 -23.43 -12.17 3.69
CA ALA A 432 -24.48 -12.35 4.68
C ALA A 432 -25.21 -11.04 5.04
N GLN A 433 -24.52 -9.90 5.07
CA GLN A 433 -25.15 -8.60 5.25
C GLN A 433 -26.11 -8.28 4.09
N VAL A 434 -25.68 -8.50 2.84
CA VAL A 434 -26.55 -8.31 1.66
C VAL A 434 -27.76 -9.25 1.70
N LEU A 435 -27.58 -10.50 2.10
CA LEU A 435 -28.69 -11.44 2.31
C LEU A 435 -29.66 -10.95 3.39
N THR A 436 -29.14 -10.35 4.47
CA THR A 436 -29.95 -9.78 5.57
C THR A 436 -30.80 -8.62 5.08
N GLU A 437 -30.22 -7.69 4.33
CA GLU A 437 -30.93 -6.54 3.74
C GLU A 437 -31.97 -6.96 2.69
N LEU A 438 -31.72 -8.06 1.98
CA LEU A 438 -32.69 -8.68 1.06
C LEU A 438 -33.76 -9.52 1.77
N GLY A 439 -33.74 -9.64 3.10
CA GLY A 439 -34.71 -10.38 3.90
C GLY A 439 -34.51 -11.90 3.92
N ARG A 440 -33.38 -12.42 3.41
CA ARG A 440 -33.01 -13.85 3.42
C ARG A 440 -32.30 -14.22 4.72
N LEU A 441 -33.00 -14.02 5.84
CA LEU A 441 -32.42 -14.08 7.18
C LEU A 441 -31.86 -15.46 7.57
N ASP A 442 -32.51 -16.55 7.16
CA ASP A 442 -32.06 -17.91 7.52
C ASP A 442 -30.73 -18.29 6.83
N GLU A 443 -30.52 -17.83 5.60
CA GLU A 443 -29.28 -18.08 4.85
C GLU A 443 -28.13 -17.23 5.38
N ALA A 444 -28.40 -15.96 5.69
CA ALA A 444 -27.44 -15.07 6.31
C ALA A 444 -27.01 -15.59 7.69
N GLU A 445 -27.93 -16.09 8.51
CA GLU A 445 -27.62 -16.62 9.84
C GLU A 445 -26.73 -17.86 9.75
N ALA A 446 -27.06 -18.80 8.87
CA ALA A 446 -26.26 -20.01 8.68
C ALA A 446 -24.82 -19.65 8.28
N LEU A 447 -24.66 -18.69 7.38
CA LEU A 447 -23.34 -18.23 6.92
C LEU A 447 -22.58 -17.49 8.02
N LEU A 448 -23.22 -16.59 8.77
CA LEU A 448 -22.56 -15.87 9.87
C LEU A 448 -22.14 -16.79 11.00
N ARG A 449 -22.97 -17.77 11.39
CA ARG A 449 -22.59 -18.77 12.41
C ARG A 449 -21.44 -19.66 11.94
N GLU A 450 -21.38 -20.00 10.65
CA GLU A 450 -20.22 -20.70 10.08
C GLU A 450 -18.96 -19.83 10.19
N VAL A 451 -19.02 -18.58 9.72
CA VAL A 451 -17.88 -17.64 9.74
C VAL A 451 -17.39 -17.38 11.16
N ILE A 452 -18.28 -17.15 12.12
CA ILE A 452 -17.92 -16.93 13.53
C ILE A 452 -17.21 -18.17 14.09
N SER A 453 -17.73 -19.38 13.83
CA SER A 453 -17.12 -20.63 14.30
C SER A 453 -15.71 -20.85 13.75
N VAL A 454 -15.50 -20.54 12.46
CA VAL A 454 -14.18 -20.64 11.82
C VAL A 454 -13.26 -19.53 12.32
N SER A 455 -13.71 -18.28 12.36
CA SER A 455 -12.90 -17.13 12.79
C SER A 455 -12.49 -17.24 14.27
N LEU A 456 -13.38 -17.73 15.15
CA LEU A 456 -13.04 -18.02 16.54
C LEU A 456 -11.89 -19.03 16.68
N ARG A 457 -11.88 -20.05 15.82
CA ARG A 457 -10.87 -21.11 15.87
C ARG A 457 -9.53 -20.67 15.28
N GLU A 458 -9.57 -19.97 14.16
CA GLU A 458 -8.38 -19.68 13.35
C GLU A 458 -7.77 -18.30 13.67
N LEU A 459 -8.58 -17.32 14.10
CA LEU A 459 -8.17 -15.93 14.32
C LEU A 459 -8.33 -15.48 15.78
N GLY A 460 -9.18 -16.17 16.56
CA GLY A 460 -9.45 -15.84 17.95
C GLY A 460 -10.70 -14.96 18.15
N SER A 461 -11.14 -14.84 19.41
CA SER A 461 -12.40 -14.17 19.78
C SER A 461 -12.39 -12.67 19.61
N TRP A 462 -11.21 -12.04 19.67
CA TRP A 462 -11.07 -10.59 19.61
C TRP A 462 -10.54 -10.11 18.29
N HIS A 463 -10.28 -10.98 17.31
CA HIS A 463 -9.83 -10.53 16.01
C HIS A 463 -10.97 -9.81 15.28
N ARG A 464 -10.67 -8.67 14.64
CA ARG A 464 -11.62 -7.85 13.85
C ARG A 464 -12.61 -8.65 12.98
N ALA A 465 -12.16 -9.64 12.20
CA ALA A 465 -13.06 -10.45 11.36
C ALA A 465 -14.09 -11.28 12.17
N THR A 466 -13.72 -11.76 13.37
CA THR A 466 -14.62 -12.43 14.30
C THR A 466 -15.64 -11.44 14.87
N LEU A 467 -15.19 -10.23 15.23
CA LEU A 467 -16.05 -9.17 15.76
C LEU A 467 -17.02 -8.61 14.71
N LEU A 468 -16.56 -8.40 13.46
CA LEU A 468 -17.41 -7.96 12.33
C LEU A 468 -18.51 -8.98 12.02
N SER A 469 -18.19 -10.28 11.99
CA SER A 469 -19.18 -11.32 11.75
C SER A 469 -20.17 -11.47 12.92
N ALA A 470 -19.73 -11.29 14.16
CA ALA A 470 -20.62 -11.22 15.32
C ALA A 470 -21.54 -9.98 15.30
N SER A 471 -21.02 -8.83 14.87
CA SER A 471 -21.80 -7.59 14.70
C SER A 471 -22.88 -7.75 13.61
N ALA A 472 -22.52 -8.38 12.48
CA ALA A 472 -23.47 -8.70 11.42
C ALA A 472 -24.56 -9.68 11.91
N LEU A 473 -24.22 -10.65 12.78
CA LEU A 473 -25.21 -11.55 13.38
C LEU A 473 -26.14 -10.82 14.36
N ALA A 474 -25.63 -9.85 15.13
CA ALA A 474 -26.46 -8.99 15.97
C ALA A 474 -27.47 -8.21 15.14
N SER A 475 -27.03 -7.57 14.04
CA SER A 475 -27.88 -6.82 13.11
C SER A 475 -28.95 -7.71 12.47
N LEU A 476 -28.61 -8.95 12.12
CA LEU A 476 -29.56 -9.95 11.62
C LEU A 476 -30.61 -10.31 12.68
N CYS A 477 -30.19 -10.53 13.92
CA CYS A 477 -31.10 -10.84 15.02
C CYS A 477 -32.07 -9.68 15.30
N GLU A 478 -31.65 -8.42 15.10
CA GLU A 478 -32.52 -7.24 15.16
C GLU A 478 -33.51 -7.19 13.99
N ALA A 479 -33.04 -7.44 12.77
CA ALA A 479 -33.89 -7.50 11.59
C ALA A 479 -34.96 -8.61 11.69
N ARG A 480 -34.64 -9.74 12.33
CA ARG A 480 -35.61 -10.83 12.60
C ARG A 480 -36.63 -10.44 13.67
N GLY A 481 -36.22 -9.66 14.67
CA GLY A 481 -37.08 -9.18 15.76
C GLY A 481 -37.62 -10.28 16.68
N GLY A 482 -38.39 -9.87 17.69
CA GLY A 482 -39.03 -10.81 18.62
C GLY A 482 -38.04 -11.56 19.52
N PRO A 483 -37.99 -12.91 19.50
CA PRO A 483 -37.20 -13.70 20.45
C PRO A 483 -35.68 -13.62 20.24
N SER A 484 -35.20 -13.13 19.09
CA SER A 484 -33.75 -12.98 18.80
C SER A 484 -33.14 -11.68 19.36
N LEU A 485 -33.95 -10.74 19.86
CA LEU A 485 -33.45 -9.48 20.41
C LEU A 485 -32.52 -9.66 21.62
N ALA A 486 -32.78 -10.67 22.44
CA ALA A 486 -31.90 -10.99 23.57
C ALA A 486 -30.52 -11.50 23.12
N GLU A 487 -30.47 -12.26 22.00
CA GLU A 487 -29.20 -12.69 21.41
C GLU A 487 -28.47 -11.50 20.75
N ALA A 488 -29.20 -10.61 20.08
CA ALA A 488 -28.63 -9.38 19.52
C ALA A 488 -27.95 -8.53 20.59
N GLU A 489 -28.61 -8.30 21.73
CA GLU A 489 -28.07 -7.51 22.84
C GLU A 489 -26.81 -8.16 23.44
N MET A 490 -26.79 -9.48 23.60
CA MET A 490 -25.60 -10.19 24.06
C MET A 490 -24.44 -10.09 23.06
N LEU A 491 -24.71 -10.27 21.78
CA LEU A 491 -23.69 -10.16 20.72
C LEU A 491 -23.14 -8.74 20.63
N ARG A 492 -24.00 -7.71 20.68
CA ARG A 492 -23.59 -6.30 20.68
C ARG A 492 -22.66 -5.97 21.84
N ARG A 493 -22.99 -6.43 23.06
CA ARG A 493 -22.11 -6.25 24.23
C ARG A 493 -20.76 -6.92 24.05
N ALA A 494 -20.76 -8.18 23.61
CA ALA A 494 -19.50 -8.91 23.38
C ALA A 494 -18.65 -8.28 22.26
N VAL A 495 -19.29 -7.75 21.22
CA VAL A 495 -18.63 -7.01 20.13
C VAL A 495 -18.07 -5.69 20.62
N LEU A 496 -18.85 -4.91 21.38
CA LEU A 496 -18.42 -3.65 21.95
C LEU A 496 -17.24 -3.85 22.90
N GLU A 497 -17.32 -4.82 23.83
CA GLU A 497 -16.21 -5.17 24.72
C GLU A 497 -14.96 -5.59 23.92
N GLY A 498 -15.14 -6.35 22.84
CA GLY A 498 -14.05 -6.76 21.94
C GLY A 498 -13.42 -5.59 21.20
N PHE A 499 -14.22 -4.72 20.59
CA PHE A 499 -13.75 -3.54 19.86
C PHE A 499 -13.17 -2.48 20.79
N GLU A 500 -13.72 -2.28 22.00
CA GLU A 500 -13.10 -1.42 23.02
C GLU A 500 -11.73 -1.95 23.47
N ALA A 501 -11.58 -3.28 23.61
CA ALA A 501 -10.32 -3.89 24.00
C ALA A 501 -9.27 -3.90 22.87
N GLU A 502 -9.68 -4.11 21.62
CA GLU A 502 -8.77 -4.23 20.46
C GLU A 502 -8.51 -2.86 19.78
N LEU A 503 -9.53 -2.02 19.64
CA LEU A 503 -9.51 -0.79 18.83
C LEU A 503 -9.68 0.48 19.68
N GLY A 504 -10.14 0.35 20.93
CA GLY A 504 -10.43 1.45 21.83
C GLY A 504 -11.82 2.07 21.63
N PRO A 505 -12.35 2.82 22.62
CA PRO A 505 -13.72 3.36 22.63
C PRO A 505 -13.98 4.48 21.59
N GLN A 506 -12.94 4.95 20.89
CA GLN A 506 -13.05 6.05 19.91
C GLN A 506 -12.93 5.56 18.46
N HIS A 507 -12.72 4.26 18.23
CA HIS A 507 -12.63 3.70 16.89
C HIS A 507 -14.01 3.63 16.23
N PRO A 508 -14.16 3.93 14.92
CA PRO A 508 -15.45 3.89 14.23
C PRO A 508 -16.20 2.56 14.43
N ASP A 509 -15.52 1.42 14.27
CA ASP A 509 -16.13 0.10 14.50
C ASP A 509 -16.63 -0.08 15.97
N THR A 510 -16.00 0.57 16.96
CA THR A 510 -16.46 0.59 18.36
C THR A 510 -17.66 1.51 18.54
N GLN A 511 -17.64 2.69 17.90
CA GLN A 511 -18.74 3.67 17.94
C GLN A 511 -19.99 3.18 17.22
N ASP A 512 -19.83 2.41 16.14
CA ASP A 512 -20.94 1.79 15.41
C ASP A 512 -21.53 0.58 16.18
N ALA A 513 -20.76 0.00 17.09
CA ALA A 513 -21.19 -1.10 17.96
C ALA A 513 -21.93 -0.64 19.23
N GLU A 514 -21.68 0.58 19.72
CA GLU A 514 -22.47 1.27 20.77
C GLU A 514 -23.94 1.49 20.33
#